data_AF-A0A250X3R2-F1
#
_entry.id   AF-A0A250X3R2-F1
#
_cell.length_a   1.000
_cell.length_b   1.000
_cell.length_c   1.000
_cell.angle_alpha   90.00
_cell.angle_beta   90.00
_cell.angle_gamma   90.00
#
_symmetry.space_group_name_H-M   'P 1'
#
loop_
_entity.id
_entity.type
_entity.pdbx_description
1 polymer ?
#
loop_
_entity_poly.entity_id
_entity_poly.type
_entity_poly.pdbx_seq_one_letter_code
_entity_poly.pdbx_strand_id
1 'polypeptide(L)'
;MLIIITVILSVFAVSIAAQSISVPATPVAALSVFPYCACSSYLCSVGPYKLVYYNTTQNATEVDLQFQIVKEFCPPAEACCSALTNSLEKIEFEVVMNCLPNFLGVTVNGVKKTATFDTSFATAKIVITALGLNITTANMAIVSIRMKPSGCDSLQTLCLLGGGTCTYTTFESSLHKCCPICETTFFSPPLPPSPTHPTSISIASTSSLPTSSTTTTFSRPTSKSTTTTSTTTTTAATTSTTATS
;
A
#
# COMPACT_ATOMS: atom_id res chain seq x y z
N MET A 1 13.71 41.85 -61.62
CA MET A 1 12.73 40.98 -60.94
C MET A 1 13.38 40.51 -59.65
N LEU A 2 13.06 41.17 -58.53
CA LEU A 2 13.76 41.05 -57.25
C LEU A 2 12.89 40.17 -56.32
N ILE A 3 13.41 39.02 -55.88
CA ILE A 3 12.69 38.07 -55.02
C ILE A 3 13.09 38.38 -53.56
N ILE A 4 12.14 38.91 -52.79
CA ILE A 4 12.29 39.17 -51.35
C ILE A 4 11.91 37.88 -50.61
N ILE A 5 12.90 37.22 -50.01
CA ILE A 5 12.71 36.06 -49.14
C ILE A 5 12.51 36.56 -47.71
N THR A 6 11.25 36.57 -47.25
CA THR A 6 10.88 36.89 -45.87
C THR A 6 11.08 35.64 -45.00
N VAL A 7 12.18 35.62 -44.23
CA VAL A 7 12.45 34.58 -43.24
C VAL A 7 11.60 34.85 -42.00
N ILE A 8 10.56 34.04 -41.79
CA ILE A 8 9.72 34.09 -40.60
C ILE A 8 10.47 33.39 -39.45
N LEU A 9 10.97 34.20 -38.52
CA LEU A 9 11.63 33.76 -37.30
C LEU A 9 10.57 33.39 -36.26
N SER A 10 10.17 32.12 -36.21
CA SER A 10 9.22 31.59 -35.22
C SER A 10 9.90 31.44 -33.86
N VAL A 11 9.65 32.38 -32.95
CA VAL A 11 10.10 32.31 -31.56
C VAL A 11 9.18 31.37 -30.79
N PHE A 12 9.56 30.10 -30.65
CA PHE A 12 8.88 29.17 -29.74
C PHE A 12 9.32 29.46 -28.31
N ALA A 13 8.41 30.05 -27.52
CA ALA A 13 8.56 30.15 -26.08
C ALA A 13 8.38 28.76 -25.46
N VAL A 14 9.49 28.11 -25.10
CA VAL A 14 9.49 26.86 -24.34
C VAL A 14 9.25 27.20 -22.88
N SER A 15 8.05 26.92 -22.38
CA SER A 15 7.75 26.96 -20.94
C SER A 15 8.48 25.80 -20.25
N ILE A 16 9.56 26.12 -19.55
CA ILE A 16 10.30 25.16 -18.73
C ILE A 16 9.55 25.02 -17.40
N ALA A 17 8.68 24.02 -17.28
CA ALA A 17 8.17 23.61 -15.98
C ALA A 17 9.36 23.09 -15.15
N ALA A 18 9.52 23.63 -13.94
CA ALA A 18 10.55 23.20 -12.99
C ALA A 18 10.32 21.73 -12.61
N GLN A 19 11.04 20.83 -13.28
CA GLN A 19 11.12 19.44 -12.87
C GLN A 19 12.05 19.39 -11.65
N SER A 20 11.53 18.85 -10.55
CA SER A 20 12.33 18.50 -9.37
C SER A 20 13.36 17.44 -9.79
N ILE A 21 14.56 17.89 -10.15
CA ILE A 21 15.71 17.05 -10.40
C ILE A 21 16.07 16.41 -9.06
N SER A 22 15.74 15.13 -8.89
CA SER A 22 16.23 14.33 -7.78
C SER A 22 17.73 14.18 -7.93
N VAL A 23 18.48 15.00 -7.19
CA VAL A 23 19.93 14.85 -7.07
C VAL A 23 20.20 13.43 -6.57
N PRO A 24 21.09 12.64 -7.22
CA PRO A 24 21.43 11.33 -6.74
C PRO A 24 21.99 11.48 -5.33
N ALA A 25 21.29 10.91 -4.35
CA ALA A 25 21.70 10.95 -2.96
C ALA A 25 23.13 10.39 -2.89
N THR A 26 24.08 11.20 -2.41
CA THR A 26 25.42 10.72 -2.07
C THR A 26 25.27 9.48 -1.17
N PRO A 27 26.10 8.43 -1.33
CA PRO A 27 25.92 7.15 -0.64
C PRO A 27 25.84 7.28 0.90
N VAL A 28 26.39 8.37 1.47
CA VAL A 28 26.31 8.68 2.89
C VAL A 28 24.90 9.13 3.32
N ALA A 29 24.19 9.90 2.50
CA ALA A 29 22.83 10.37 2.80
C ALA A 29 21.80 9.22 2.74
N ALA A 30 22.04 8.20 1.90
CA ALA A 30 21.20 7.01 1.80
C ALA A 30 21.20 6.15 3.08
N LEU A 31 22.17 6.35 3.98
CA LEU A 31 22.24 5.65 5.27
C LEU A 31 21.45 6.36 6.38
N SER A 32 21.04 7.61 6.19
CA SER A 32 20.29 8.38 7.19
C SER A 32 18.77 8.36 7.00
N VAL A 33 18.29 7.87 5.87
CA VAL A 33 16.86 7.83 5.52
C VAL A 33 16.50 6.42 5.06
N PHE A 34 15.27 6.00 5.33
CA PHE A 34 14.73 4.73 4.83
C PHE A 34 15.01 4.57 3.32
N PRO A 35 15.58 3.43 2.89
CA PRO A 35 15.63 2.11 3.52
C PRO A 35 16.96 1.83 4.24
N TYR A 36 17.70 2.89 4.58
CA TYR A 36 19.00 2.84 5.26
C TYR A 36 20.05 2.05 4.49
N CYS A 37 19.93 2.03 3.16
CA CYS A 37 20.87 1.45 2.22
C CYS A 37 20.75 2.12 0.85
N ALA A 38 21.74 1.92 -0.02
CA ALA A 38 21.71 2.41 -1.39
C ALA A 38 20.87 1.49 -2.29
N CYS A 39 19.94 2.08 -3.03
CA CYS A 39 19.10 1.36 -3.99
C CYS A 39 19.60 1.55 -5.41
N SER A 40 19.44 0.53 -6.25
CA SER A 40 19.79 0.61 -7.67
C SER A 40 18.90 1.61 -8.40
N SER A 41 17.67 1.79 -7.90
CA SER A 41 16.77 2.86 -8.29
C SER A 41 15.81 3.17 -7.14
N TYR A 42 15.39 4.43 -7.05
CA TYR A 42 14.39 4.91 -6.10
C TYR A 42 13.03 5.17 -6.77
N LEU A 43 12.92 4.94 -8.08
CA LEU A 43 11.70 5.20 -8.85
C LEU A 43 10.74 4.01 -8.76
N CYS A 44 9.56 4.20 -8.17
CA CYS A 44 8.58 3.12 -8.04
C CYS A 44 8.17 2.46 -9.37
N SER A 45 8.20 3.21 -10.48
CA SER A 45 7.85 2.72 -11.82
C SER A 45 8.85 1.74 -12.45
N VAL A 46 10.04 1.53 -11.87
CA VAL A 46 11.03 0.59 -12.42
C VAL A 46 10.95 -0.80 -11.81
N GLY A 47 10.12 -1.00 -10.79
CA GLY A 47 9.88 -2.30 -10.15
C GLY A 47 8.69 -3.04 -10.78
N PRO A 48 8.69 -4.38 -10.81
CA PRO A 48 7.59 -5.18 -11.36
C PRO A 48 6.40 -5.31 -10.40
N TYR A 49 6.52 -4.81 -9.17
CA TYR A 49 5.56 -5.06 -8.10
C TYR A 49 5.17 -3.80 -7.35
N LYS A 50 3.87 -3.65 -7.09
CA LYS A 50 3.32 -2.70 -6.13
C LYS A 50 2.64 -3.41 -4.96
N LEU A 51 2.74 -2.83 -3.77
CA LEU A 51 1.93 -3.24 -2.63
C LEU A 51 0.71 -2.33 -2.53
N VAL A 52 -0.46 -2.92 -2.72
CA VAL A 52 -1.74 -2.25 -2.61
C VAL A 52 -2.36 -2.68 -1.29
N TYR A 53 -2.74 -1.73 -0.44
CA TYR A 53 -3.52 -2.07 0.74
C TYR A 53 -4.86 -2.66 0.31
N TYR A 54 -5.10 -3.89 0.73
CA TYR A 54 -6.21 -4.72 0.30
C TYR A 54 -7.35 -4.70 1.30
N ASN A 55 -7.05 -4.99 2.57
CA ASN A 55 -8.06 -5.07 3.63
C ASN A 55 -7.42 -5.01 5.02
N THR A 56 -8.26 -4.84 6.04
CA THR A 56 -7.92 -5.18 7.42
C THR A 56 -8.87 -6.26 7.90
N THR A 57 -8.33 -7.34 8.45
CA THR A 57 -9.13 -8.35 9.17
C THR A 57 -8.77 -8.31 10.64
N GLN A 58 -9.78 -8.45 11.51
CA GLN A 58 -9.58 -8.33 12.95
C GLN A 58 -10.31 -9.45 13.69
N ASN A 59 -9.66 -9.98 14.71
CA ASN A 59 -10.28 -10.80 15.75
C ASN A 59 -9.98 -10.18 17.13
N ALA A 60 -10.37 -10.87 18.21
CA ALA A 60 -10.22 -10.34 19.58
C ALA A 60 -8.75 -10.12 20.01
N THR A 61 -7.78 -10.78 19.37
CA THR A 61 -6.38 -10.81 19.78
C THR A 61 -5.40 -10.27 18.74
N GLU A 62 -5.83 -10.17 17.48
CA GLU A 62 -4.97 -9.89 16.33
C GLU A 62 -5.72 -9.09 15.27
N VAL A 63 -4.98 -8.18 14.64
CA VAL A 63 -5.38 -7.36 13.51
C VAL A 63 -4.36 -7.58 12.40
N ASP A 64 -4.85 -8.01 11.24
CA ASP A 64 -4.05 -8.23 10.05
C ASP A 64 -4.25 -7.08 9.09
N LEU A 65 -3.18 -6.32 8.87
CA LEU A 65 -3.09 -5.29 7.84
C LEU A 65 -2.61 -5.96 6.55
N GLN A 66 -3.52 -6.13 5.60
CA GLN A 66 -3.29 -6.95 4.41
C GLN A 66 -2.92 -6.07 3.21
N PHE A 67 -1.81 -6.41 2.57
CA PHE A 67 -1.34 -5.82 1.33
C PHE A 67 -1.34 -6.87 0.23
N GLN A 68 -1.96 -6.57 -0.90
CA GLN A 68 -1.86 -7.38 -2.09
C GLN A 68 -0.67 -6.94 -2.93
N ILE A 69 0.17 -7.88 -3.33
CA ILE A 69 1.20 -7.64 -4.33
C ILE A 69 0.53 -7.64 -5.71
N VAL A 70 0.59 -6.51 -6.39
CA VAL A 70 0.09 -6.35 -7.77
C VAL A 70 1.28 -6.27 -8.70
N LYS A 71 1.29 -7.14 -9.71
CA LYS A 71 2.27 -7.05 -10.79
C LYS A 71 1.94 -5.88 -11.70
N GLU A 72 2.94 -5.06 -11.96
CA GLU A 72 2.88 -4.00 -12.96
C GLU A 72 3.91 -4.21 -14.06
N PHE A 73 3.73 -3.48 -15.16
CA PHE A 73 4.74 -3.42 -16.21
C PHE A 73 5.94 -2.60 -15.71
N CYS A 74 7.13 -3.13 -15.91
CA CYS A 74 8.38 -2.39 -15.74
C CYS A 74 9.28 -2.63 -16.97
N PRO A 75 10.21 -1.70 -17.27
CA PRO A 75 11.12 -1.87 -18.40
C PRO A 75 12.12 -3.00 -18.12
N PRO A 76 12.22 -4.06 -18.95
CA PRO A 76 13.11 -5.19 -18.67
C PRO A 76 14.60 -4.85 -18.60
N ALA A 77 15.00 -3.72 -19.21
CA ALA A 77 16.37 -3.21 -19.16
C ALA A 77 16.75 -2.63 -17.78
N GLU A 78 15.76 -2.30 -16.94
CA GLU A 78 16.00 -1.83 -15.58
C GLU A 78 16.45 -2.98 -14.70
N ALA A 79 17.58 -2.79 -14.00
CA ALA A 79 18.16 -3.82 -13.13
C ALA A 79 17.17 -4.33 -12.10
N CYS A 80 16.35 -3.45 -11.53
CA CYS A 80 15.32 -3.82 -10.56
C CYS A 80 14.16 -4.60 -11.16
N CYS A 81 13.75 -4.27 -12.38
CA CYS A 81 12.72 -5.02 -13.09
C CYS A 81 13.15 -6.46 -13.31
N SER A 82 14.35 -6.65 -13.89
CA SER A 82 14.90 -7.97 -14.17
C SER A 82 15.14 -8.78 -12.89
N ALA A 83 15.77 -8.18 -11.88
CA ALA A 83 16.10 -8.85 -10.62
C ALA A 83 14.85 -9.33 -9.86
N LEU A 84 13.90 -8.44 -9.61
CA LEU A 84 12.71 -8.76 -8.84
C LEU A 84 11.75 -9.71 -9.57
N THR A 85 11.69 -9.65 -10.90
CA THR A 85 10.88 -10.57 -11.71
C THR A 85 11.29 -12.03 -11.47
N ASN A 86 12.60 -12.27 -11.30
CA ASN A 86 13.13 -13.60 -11.05
C ASN A 86 12.98 -14.01 -9.58
N SER A 87 13.21 -13.08 -8.65
CA SER A 87 13.23 -13.37 -7.23
C SER A 87 12.93 -12.13 -6.37
N LEU A 88 11.77 -12.13 -5.72
CA LEU A 88 11.38 -11.21 -4.66
C LEU A 88 11.51 -11.91 -3.32
N GLU A 89 12.47 -11.47 -2.50
CA GLU A 89 12.94 -12.24 -1.35
C GLU A 89 12.86 -11.50 -0.04
N LYS A 90 12.88 -10.17 -0.12
CA LYS A 90 12.71 -9.32 1.04
C LYS A 90 11.86 -8.09 0.71
N ILE A 91 11.00 -7.72 1.65
CA ILE A 91 10.24 -6.47 1.68
C ILE A 91 10.56 -5.79 3.00
N GLU A 92 10.81 -4.48 2.96
CA GLU A 92 10.92 -3.67 4.17
C GLU A 92 9.86 -2.58 4.16
N PHE A 93 9.20 -2.36 5.30
CA PHE A 93 8.24 -1.27 5.51
C PHE A 93 8.81 -0.27 6.51
N GLU A 94 8.68 1.02 6.23
CA GLU A 94 8.97 2.08 7.19
C GLU A 94 7.79 2.27 8.14
N VAL A 95 8.03 2.17 9.44
CA VAL A 95 6.98 2.17 10.47
C VAL A 95 7.36 3.01 11.69
N VAL A 96 6.35 3.33 12.50
CA VAL A 96 6.55 4.04 13.78
C VAL A 96 7.14 3.10 14.82
N MET A 97 8.21 3.54 15.50
CA MET A 97 8.98 2.72 16.43
C MET A 97 8.18 2.22 17.64
N ASN A 98 7.21 2.99 18.11
CA ASN A 98 6.37 2.62 19.26
C ASN A 98 5.45 1.41 18.99
N CYS A 99 5.36 0.93 17.75
CA CYS A 99 4.54 -0.22 17.38
C CYS A 99 5.20 -1.59 17.66
N LEU A 100 6.48 -1.63 18.03
CA LEU A 100 7.20 -2.87 18.33
C LEU A 100 6.44 -3.80 19.31
N PRO A 101 5.90 -3.33 20.47
CA PRO A 101 5.21 -4.20 21.42
C PRO A 101 3.92 -4.84 20.89
N ASN A 102 3.36 -4.25 19.82
CA ASN A 102 2.15 -4.70 19.17
C ASN A 102 2.43 -5.66 18.00
N PHE A 103 3.66 -5.75 17.50
CA PHE A 103 3.99 -6.59 16.36
C PHE A 103 3.96 -8.08 16.71
N LEU A 104 3.17 -8.85 15.95
CA LEU A 104 2.99 -10.31 16.12
C LEU A 104 3.66 -11.13 15.00
N GLY A 105 4.17 -10.47 13.97
CA GLY A 105 4.86 -11.09 12.83
C GLY A 105 4.14 -10.85 11.50
N VAL A 106 4.50 -11.63 10.49
CA VAL A 106 3.97 -11.49 9.13
C VAL A 106 3.63 -12.86 8.54
N THR A 107 2.55 -12.92 7.76
CA THR A 107 2.24 -14.05 6.89
C THR A 107 2.18 -13.62 5.43
N VAL A 108 2.44 -14.55 4.52
CA VAL A 108 2.25 -14.38 3.08
C VAL A 108 1.38 -15.53 2.60
N ASN A 109 0.20 -15.22 2.04
CA ASN A 109 -0.85 -16.19 1.70
C ASN A 109 -1.18 -17.11 2.89
N GLY A 110 -1.27 -16.55 4.10
CA GLY A 110 -1.53 -17.30 5.33
C GLY A 110 -0.34 -18.09 5.89
N VAL A 111 0.78 -18.18 5.16
CA VAL A 111 1.99 -18.89 5.61
C VAL A 111 2.89 -17.92 6.38
N LYS A 112 3.28 -18.27 7.61
CA LYS A 112 4.19 -17.45 8.43
C LYS A 112 5.53 -17.27 7.72
N LYS A 113 6.03 -16.04 7.68
CA LYS A 113 7.35 -15.69 7.15
C LYS A 113 8.29 -15.24 8.27
N THR A 114 9.59 -15.26 7.97
CA THR A 114 10.59 -14.65 8.85
C THR A 114 10.40 -13.14 8.77
N ALA A 115 10.11 -12.52 9.92
CA ALA A 115 9.94 -11.09 10.00
C ALA A 115 10.55 -10.54 11.29
N THR A 116 11.16 -9.37 11.18
CA THR A 116 11.82 -8.67 12.29
C THR A 116 11.36 -7.23 12.32
N PHE A 117 11.19 -6.68 13.51
CA PHE A 117 10.89 -5.27 13.72
C PHE A 117 12.18 -4.60 14.21
N ASP A 118 12.85 -3.89 13.31
CA ASP A 118 14.17 -3.31 13.54
C ASP A 118 14.04 -1.85 13.96
N THR A 119 14.53 -1.54 15.17
CA THR A 119 14.48 -0.20 15.78
C THR A 119 15.86 0.44 15.86
N SER A 120 16.84 -0.06 15.09
CA SER A 120 18.23 0.43 15.13
C SER A 120 18.45 1.76 14.40
N PHE A 121 17.40 2.32 13.79
CA PHE A 121 17.44 3.53 12.96
C PHE A 121 16.52 4.62 13.51
N ALA A 122 16.56 5.81 12.90
CA ALA A 122 15.74 6.96 13.30
C ALA A 122 14.23 6.66 13.23
N THR A 123 13.83 5.86 12.25
CA THR A 123 12.49 5.28 12.10
C THR A 123 12.63 3.77 12.17
N ALA A 124 11.61 3.06 12.66
CA ALA A 124 11.69 1.61 12.69
C ALA A 124 11.34 1.03 11.32
N LYS A 125 11.72 -0.23 11.09
CA LYS A 125 11.30 -0.96 9.90
C LYS A 125 10.86 -2.38 10.20
N ILE A 126 9.82 -2.83 9.52
CA ILE A 126 9.46 -4.25 9.49
C ILE A 126 10.19 -4.87 8.30
N VAL A 127 11.08 -5.82 8.58
CA VAL A 127 11.88 -6.55 7.60
C VAL A 127 11.29 -7.93 7.43
N ILE A 128 10.81 -8.25 6.23
CA ILE A 128 10.22 -9.56 5.89
C ILE A 128 11.18 -10.26 4.94
N THR A 129 11.66 -11.44 5.28
CA THR A 129 12.63 -12.20 4.47
C THR A 129 12.12 -13.59 4.11
N ALA A 130 12.87 -14.30 3.27
CA ALA A 130 12.55 -15.65 2.79
C ALA A 130 11.16 -15.69 2.13
N LEU A 131 10.86 -14.67 1.33
CA LEU A 131 9.60 -14.59 0.60
C LEU A 131 9.54 -15.71 -0.45
N GLY A 132 10.63 -15.98 -1.18
CA GLY A 132 10.67 -17.00 -2.22
C GLY A 132 9.66 -16.77 -3.33
N LEU A 133 9.33 -15.50 -3.61
CA LEU A 133 8.33 -15.14 -4.62
C LEU A 133 9.01 -14.83 -5.96
N ASN A 134 8.29 -15.03 -7.06
CA ASN A 134 8.76 -14.71 -8.41
C ASN A 134 7.58 -14.19 -9.25
N ILE A 135 7.78 -13.94 -10.54
CA ILE A 135 6.72 -13.41 -11.43
C ILE A 135 5.41 -14.21 -11.42
N THR A 136 5.44 -15.53 -11.20
CA THR A 136 4.24 -16.37 -11.23
C THR A 136 3.56 -16.46 -9.86
N THR A 137 4.33 -16.37 -8.76
CA THR A 137 3.81 -16.55 -7.40
C THR A 137 3.60 -15.24 -6.64
N ALA A 138 4.26 -14.16 -7.04
CA ALA A 138 4.16 -12.85 -6.38
C ALA A 138 2.82 -12.16 -6.68
N ASN A 139 2.33 -12.26 -7.92
CA ASN A 139 1.11 -11.55 -8.30
C ASN A 139 -0.10 -12.07 -7.51
N MET A 140 -0.86 -11.15 -6.93
CA MET A 140 -1.99 -11.38 -6.03
C MET A 140 -1.64 -12.03 -4.68
N ALA A 141 -0.35 -12.22 -4.36
CA ALA A 141 0.03 -12.70 -3.03
C ALA A 141 -0.37 -11.66 -1.97
N ILE A 142 -0.89 -12.13 -0.85
CA ILE A 142 -1.33 -11.30 0.27
C ILE A 142 -0.28 -11.33 1.36
N VAL A 143 0.34 -10.18 1.63
CA VAL A 143 1.24 -9.94 2.76
C VAL A 143 0.41 -9.38 3.91
N SER A 144 0.31 -10.12 5.01
CA SER A 144 -0.43 -9.68 6.20
C SER A 144 0.55 -9.31 7.32
N ILE A 145 0.58 -8.03 7.69
CA ILE A 145 1.30 -7.57 8.88
C ILE A 145 0.36 -7.72 10.07
N ARG A 146 0.80 -8.48 11.07
CA ARG A 146 -0.05 -8.93 12.16
C ARG A 146 0.29 -8.17 13.41
N MET A 147 -0.72 -7.54 13.99
CA MET A 147 -0.60 -6.58 15.08
C MET A 147 -1.58 -6.93 16.21
N LYS A 148 -1.25 -6.59 17.44
CA LYS A 148 -2.23 -6.58 18.53
C LYS A 148 -3.25 -5.46 18.30
N PRO A 149 -4.51 -5.62 18.71
CA PRO A 149 -5.56 -4.59 18.64
C PRO A 149 -5.34 -3.49 19.70
N SER A 150 -4.21 -2.79 19.64
CA SER A 150 -3.80 -1.82 20.66
C SER A 150 -2.91 -0.71 20.08
N GLY A 151 -3.47 0.13 19.21
CA GLY A 151 -2.90 1.42 18.83
C GLY A 151 -1.93 1.40 17.64
N CYS A 152 -1.62 0.24 17.08
CA CYS A 152 -0.89 0.07 15.80
C CYS A 152 -1.61 -0.90 14.86
N ASP A 153 -2.92 -0.93 14.98
CA ASP A 153 -3.88 -1.79 14.29
C ASP A 153 -4.49 -1.14 13.05
N SER A 154 -3.88 -0.07 12.55
CA SER A 154 -4.28 0.59 11.31
C SER A 154 -3.03 1.10 10.58
N LEU A 155 -3.13 1.32 9.27
CA LEU A 155 -2.04 1.95 8.53
C LEU A 155 -1.75 3.38 9.02
N GLN A 156 -2.77 4.11 9.47
CA GLN A 156 -2.60 5.47 9.99
C GLN A 156 -1.69 5.51 11.21
N THR A 157 -1.76 4.48 12.06
CA THR A 157 -0.99 4.40 13.29
C THR A 157 0.30 3.61 13.15
N LEU A 158 0.37 2.65 12.21
CA LEU A 158 1.57 1.88 11.94
C LEU A 158 2.60 2.63 11.08
N CYS A 159 2.15 3.34 10.04
CA CYS A 159 3.02 3.95 9.03
C CYS A 159 3.50 5.35 9.45
N LEU A 160 4.75 5.69 9.16
CA LEU A 160 5.35 6.96 9.59
C LEU A 160 4.72 8.21 8.97
N LEU A 161 4.35 8.15 7.68
CA LEU A 161 3.81 9.30 6.95
C LEU A 161 2.47 9.81 7.50
N GLY A 162 1.77 9.03 8.33
CA GLY A 162 0.54 9.47 8.97
C GLY A 162 -0.53 9.86 7.94
N GLY A 163 -0.94 8.93 7.08
CA GLY A 163 -2.02 9.17 6.10
C GLY A 163 -2.65 7.89 5.59
N GLY A 164 -2.40 6.78 6.30
CA GLY A 164 -2.78 5.45 5.88
C GLY A 164 -1.85 4.86 4.81
N THR A 165 -0.76 5.53 4.48
CA THR A 165 0.22 5.08 3.48
C THR A 165 1.53 4.70 4.17
N CYS A 166 2.06 3.53 3.86
CA CYS A 166 3.38 3.08 4.28
C CYS A 166 4.39 3.24 3.15
N THR A 167 5.58 3.75 3.47
CA THR A 167 6.75 3.64 2.60
C THR A 167 7.28 2.22 2.68
N TYR A 168 7.63 1.62 1.54
CA TYR A 168 8.25 0.29 1.50
C TYR A 168 9.34 0.21 0.43
N THR A 169 10.18 -0.81 0.53
CA THR A 169 11.17 -1.17 -0.49
C THR A 169 11.21 -2.69 -0.67
N THR A 170 11.74 -3.13 -1.80
CA THR A 170 11.85 -4.53 -2.20
C THR A 170 13.28 -4.89 -2.53
N PHE A 171 13.64 -6.15 -2.32
CA PHE A 171 15.00 -6.64 -2.58
C PHE A 171 14.98 -8.01 -3.25
N GLU A 172 16.00 -8.21 -4.08
CA GLU A 172 16.38 -9.51 -4.64
C GLU A 172 17.30 -10.28 -3.68
N SER A 173 17.24 -11.62 -3.69
CA SER A 173 17.95 -12.50 -2.74
C SER A 173 19.46 -12.49 -2.88
N SER A 174 19.97 -12.65 -4.10
CA SER A 174 21.35 -13.07 -4.35
C SER A 174 22.36 -11.97 -4.04
N LEU A 175 21.97 -10.71 -4.24
CA LEU A 175 22.89 -9.57 -4.13
C LEU A 175 22.43 -8.53 -3.12
N HIS A 176 21.37 -8.80 -2.35
CA HIS A 176 20.74 -7.85 -1.43
C HIS A 176 20.50 -6.47 -2.06
N LYS A 177 20.21 -6.45 -3.37
CA LYS A 177 20.04 -5.20 -4.11
C LYS A 177 18.73 -4.55 -3.72
N CYS A 178 18.82 -3.39 -3.08
CA CYS A 178 17.65 -2.56 -2.85
C CYS A 178 17.10 -2.08 -4.20
N CYS A 179 15.81 -2.31 -4.36
CA CYS A 179 14.99 -1.90 -5.47
C CYS A 179 13.83 -1.05 -4.95
N PRO A 180 12.96 -0.50 -5.82
CA PRO A 180 12.46 0.84 -5.65
C PRO A 180 11.73 1.07 -4.32
N ILE A 181 11.84 2.32 -3.86
CA ILE A 181 11.08 2.81 -2.72
C ILE A 181 9.75 3.31 -3.25
N CYS A 182 8.68 2.81 -2.65
CA CYS A 182 7.32 3.05 -3.07
C CYS A 182 6.47 3.39 -1.87
N GLU A 183 5.32 3.99 -2.13
CA GLU A 183 4.25 4.18 -1.18
C GLU A 183 3.15 3.16 -1.46
N THR A 184 2.59 2.57 -0.41
CA THR A 184 1.44 1.67 -0.56
C THR A 184 0.24 2.46 -1.06
N THR A 185 -0.43 1.97 -2.10
CA THR A 185 -1.66 2.62 -2.59
C THR A 185 -2.89 2.01 -1.94
N PHE A 186 -3.92 2.81 -1.72
CA PHE A 186 -5.24 2.29 -1.36
C PHE A 186 -5.94 1.78 -2.62
N PHE A 187 -6.50 0.57 -2.55
CA PHE A 187 -7.49 0.18 -3.54
C PHE A 187 -8.75 1.04 -3.33
N SER A 188 -8.91 2.08 -4.14
CA SER A 188 -10.23 2.72 -4.27
C SER A 188 -11.06 1.80 -5.15
N PRO A 189 -12.12 1.14 -4.64
CA PRO A 189 -13.00 0.37 -5.51
C PRO A 189 -13.50 1.27 -6.64
N PRO A 190 -13.70 0.75 -7.87
CA PRO A 190 -14.25 1.53 -8.97
C PRO A 190 -15.52 2.22 -8.47
N LEU A 191 -15.63 3.54 -8.66
CA LEU A 191 -16.87 4.22 -8.33
C LEU A 191 -18.01 3.48 -9.04
N PRO A 192 -19.12 3.18 -8.35
CA PRO A 192 -20.29 2.63 -9.01
C PRO A 192 -20.62 3.49 -10.24
N PRO A 193 -21.05 2.91 -11.37
CA PRO A 193 -21.50 3.71 -12.48
C PRO A 193 -22.55 4.70 -11.96
N SER A 194 -22.29 6.01 -12.12
CA SER A 194 -23.24 7.03 -11.69
C SER A 194 -24.61 6.68 -12.26
N PRO A 195 -25.68 6.63 -11.46
CA PRO A 195 -27.00 6.40 -11.98
C PRO A 195 -27.24 7.41 -13.10
N THR A 196 -27.52 6.91 -14.32
CA THR A 196 -27.90 7.75 -15.45
C THR A 196 -29.08 8.60 -15.01
N HIS A 197 -28.83 9.87 -14.75
CA HIS A 197 -29.86 10.80 -14.36
C HIS A 197 -30.87 10.87 -15.52
N PRO A 198 -32.16 10.58 -15.31
CA PRO A 198 -33.15 10.83 -16.35
C PRO A 198 -33.09 12.32 -16.69
N THR A 199 -32.85 12.61 -17.97
CA THR A 199 -32.88 13.95 -18.54
C THR A 199 -34.23 14.57 -18.22
N SER A 200 -34.30 15.37 -17.15
CA SER A 200 -35.49 16.14 -16.82
C SER A 200 -35.59 17.26 -17.86
N ILE A 201 -36.55 17.12 -18.77
CA ILE A 201 -36.94 18.18 -19.69
C ILE A 201 -37.48 19.33 -18.84
N SER A 202 -36.68 20.39 -18.70
CA SER A 202 -37.06 21.61 -18.01
C SER A 202 -38.03 22.40 -18.89
N ILE A 203 -39.33 22.37 -18.54
CA ILE A 203 -40.30 23.35 -19.01
C ILE A 203 -40.42 24.40 -17.91
N ALA A 204 -39.98 25.61 -18.22
CA ALA A 204 -40.07 26.77 -17.35
C ALA A 204 -41.54 27.17 -17.16
N SER A 205 -41.98 27.19 -15.90
CA SER A 205 -43.22 27.86 -15.48
C SER A 205 -42.98 28.55 -14.15
N THR A 206 -42.88 29.87 -14.20
CA THR A 206 -42.98 30.84 -13.11
C THR A 206 -44.23 30.61 -12.25
N SER A 207 -44.11 30.59 -10.92
CA SER A 207 -44.97 31.37 -10.01
C SER A 207 -44.55 31.22 -8.54
N SER A 208 -44.89 32.23 -7.76
CA SER A 208 -44.44 32.67 -6.42
C SER A 208 -44.95 31.90 -5.18
N LEU A 209 -44.20 32.03 -4.05
CA LEU A 209 -44.52 32.21 -2.59
C LEU A 209 -45.93 31.81 -2.06
N PRO A 210 -46.17 31.43 -0.75
CA PRO A 210 -45.35 31.64 0.44
C PRO A 210 -45.31 30.53 1.54
N THR A 211 -44.42 30.76 2.51
CA THR A 211 -44.36 30.42 3.95
C THR A 211 -45.36 29.41 4.56
N SER A 212 -44.84 28.39 5.27
CA SER A 212 -45.28 28.04 6.64
C SER A 212 -44.35 27.03 7.31
N SER A 213 -44.06 27.34 8.57
CA SER A 213 -43.33 26.61 9.59
C SER A 213 -44.09 25.39 10.12
N THR A 214 -43.43 24.22 10.18
CA THR A 214 -43.85 23.15 11.10
C THR A 214 -42.63 22.41 11.65
N THR A 215 -42.36 22.64 12.93
CA THR A 215 -41.48 21.85 13.78
C THR A 215 -42.08 20.46 13.97
N THR A 216 -41.33 19.40 13.71
CA THR A 216 -41.71 18.04 14.14
C THR A 216 -40.48 17.30 14.67
N THR A 217 -40.42 17.24 15.99
CA THR A 217 -39.52 16.41 16.78
C THR A 217 -39.82 14.95 16.51
N PHE A 218 -38.86 14.19 15.97
CA PHE A 218 -38.97 12.74 15.79
C PHE A 218 -37.94 12.02 16.66
N SER A 219 -38.42 11.46 17.77
CA SER A 219 -37.64 10.62 18.68
C SER A 219 -37.50 9.21 18.09
N ARG A 220 -36.26 8.73 17.93
CA ARG A 220 -35.94 7.39 17.43
C ARG A 220 -35.80 6.38 18.59
N PRO A 221 -36.44 5.21 18.53
CA PRO A 221 -36.33 4.18 19.57
C PRO A 221 -35.02 3.41 19.52
N THR A 222 -34.50 3.13 20.70
CA THR A 222 -33.41 2.19 21.02
C THR A 222 -33.80 0.75 20.67
N SER A 223 -33.01 0.08 19.83
CA SER A 223 -33.13 -1.35 19.57
C SER A 223 -32.09 -2.12 20.40
N LYS A 224 -32.57 -3.08 21.21
CA LYS A 224 -31.76 -4.05 21.96
C LYS A 224 -31.17 -5.07 20.98
N SER A 225 -29.85 -5.25 21.03
CA SER A 225 -29.15 -6.31 20.31
C SER A 225 -29.10 -7.57 21.18
N THR A 226 -29.56 -8.69 20.63
CA THR A 226 -29.61 -10.01 21.26
C THR A 226 -28.30 -10.74 21.03
N THR A 227 -27.62 -11.11 22.11
CA THR A 227 -26.41 -11.95 22.11
C THR A 227 -26.76 -13.40 21.80
N THR A 228 -26.23 -13.96 20.70
CA THR A 228 -26.26 -15.40 20.43
C THR A 228 -24.84 -15.95 20.60
N THR A 229 -24.64 -16.66 21.71
CA THR A 229 -23.41 -17.41 22.02
C THR A 229 -23.44 -18.74 21.28
N SER A 230 -22.46 -18.98 20.41
CA SER A 230 -22.23 -20.29 19.78
C SER A 230 -20.92 -20.86 20.30
N THR A 231 -21.04 -21.89 21.14
CA THR A 231 -19.94 -22.69 21.68
C THR A 231 -19.48 -23.67 20.62
N THR A 232 -18.22 -23.59 20.19
CA THR A 232 -17.61 -24.60 19.30
C THR A 232 -16.55 -25.38 20.07
N THR A 233 -16.86 -26.65 20.29
CA THR A 233 -16.01 -27.68 20.91
C THR A 233 -14.85 -28.04 19.98
N THR A 234 -13.61 -27.91 20.45
CA THR A 234 -12.40 -28.34 19.76
C THR A 234 -12.03 -29.76 20.20
N THR A 235 -12.05 -30.71 19.28
CA THR A 235 -11.52 -32.07 19.46
C THR A 235 -10.06 -32.10 19.02
N ALA A 236 -9.17 -32.43 19.95
CA ALA A 236 -7.75 -32.64 19.69
C ALA A 236 -7.50 -34.00 19.02
N ALA A 237 -6.73 -34.02 17.95
CA ALA A 237 -6.19 -35.24 17.35
C ALA A 237 -4.66 -35.24 17.50
N THR A 238 -4.22 -36.13 18.38
CA THR A 238 -2.83 -36.56 18.59
C THR A 238 -2.36 -37.36 17.39
N THR A 239 -1.17 -37.09 16.86
CA THR A 239 -0.48 -38.08 16.03
C THR A 239 1.02 -38.07 16.28
N SER A 240 1.49 -39.30 16.43
CA SER A 240 2.73 -39.81 16.98
C SER A 240 3.89 -39.80 16.00
N THR A 241 5.06 -39.58 16.57
CA THR A 241 6.41 -39.71 16.02
C THR A 241 6.75 -41.18 15.74
N THR A 242 7.26 -41.47 14.54
CA THR A 242 8.00 -42.71 14.26
C THR A 242 9.39 -42.33 13.77
N ALA A 243 10.39 -42.69 14.57
CA ALA A 243 11.80 -42.68 14.21
C ALA A 243 12.15 -44.00 13.53
N THR A 244 12.97 -43.95 12.48
CA THR A 244 13.64 -45.13 11.96
C THR A 244 15.11 -44.82 11.76
N SER A 245 15.88 -45.79 12.24
CA SER A 245 17.33 -46.02 12.22
C SER A 245 18.05 -45.77 10.91
#